data_AF-A0A533RZZ1-F1
#
_entry.id   AF-A0A533RZZ1-F1
#
_cell.length_a   1.000
_cell.length_b   1.000
_cell.length_c   1.000
_cell.angle_alpha   90.00
_cell.angle_beta   90.00
_cell.angle_gamma   90.00
#
_symmetry.space_group_name_H-M   'P 1'
#
loop_
_entity.id
_entity.type
_entity.pdbx_description
1 polymer ?
#
loop_
_entity_poly.entity_id
_entity_poly.type
_entity_poly.pdbx_seq_one_letter_code
_entity_poly.pdbx_strand_id
1 'polypeptide(L)' 'MEELTGVKAASWKAVCEGRQRANEEHFEAIGAVWPEYSLWLLTGKARPEAGQTSPELEQLKALQQNLTKNYLNDE' A
#
# COMPACT_ATOMS: atom_id res chain seq x y z
N MET A 1 -3.25 -9.60 8.26
CA MET A 1 -2.77 -10.16 6.97
C MET A 1 -3.51 -11.44 6.65
N GLU A 2 -3.36 -12.52 7.42
CA GLU A 2 -3.99 -13.81 7.10
C GLU A 2 -5.51 -13.76 6.99
N GLU A 3 -6.19 -13.15 7.95
CA GLU A 3 -7.66 -13.01 7.90
C GLU A 3 -8.17 -12.16 6.72
N LEU A 4 -7.38 -11.19 6.28
CA LEU A 4 -7.76 -10.27 5.20
C LEU A 4 -7.42 -10.83 3.81
N THR A 5 -6.29 -11.53 3.69
CA THR A 5 -5.71 -11.98 2.42
C THR A 5 -5.93 -13.46 2.14
N GLY A 6 -6.34 -14.25 3.15
CA GLY A 6 -6.39 -15.71 3.07
C GLY A 6 -5.01 -16.39 3.07
N VAL A 7 -3.92 -15.63 2.90
CA VAL A 7 -2.54 -16.14 2.87
C VAL A 7 -1.96 -16.21 4.27
N LYS A 8 -1.37 -17.37 4.61
CA LYS A 8 -0.80 -17.62 5.95
C LYS A 8 0.11 -16.50 6.41
N ALA A 9 -0.04 -16.04 7.65
CA ALA A 9 0.77 -14.97 8.23
C ALA A 9 2.27 -15.31 8.21
N ALA A 10 2.62 -16.59 8.36
CA ALA A 10 3.99 -17.06 8.25
C ALA A 10 4.60 -16.85 6.85
N SER A 11 3.79 -16.99 5.78
CA SER A 11 4.22 -16.74 4.40
C SER A 11 4.48 -15.24 4.20
N TRP A 12 3.55 -14.39 4.64
CA TRP A 12 3.76 -12.94 4.63
C TRP A 12 5.01 -12.52 5.39
N LYS A 13 5.21 -13.09 6.59
CA LYS A 13 6.41 -12.83 7.40
C LYS A 13 7.68 -13.22 6.65
N ALA A 14 7.70 -14.39 6.01
CA ALA A 14 8.85 -14.83 5.22
C ALA A 14 9.14 -13.92 4.01
N VAL A 15 8.09 -13.38 3.37
CA VAL A 15 8.23 -12.40 2.29
C VAL A 15 8.80 -11.08 2.79
N CYS A 16 8.27 -10.53 3.88
CA CYS A 16 8.75 -9.29 4.49
C CYS A 16 10.20 -9.40 4.99
N GLU A 17 10.59 -10.58 5.49
CA GLU A 17 11.95 -10.85 5.97
C GLU A 17 12.91 -11.27 4.83
N GLY A 18 12.44 -11.27 3.57
CA GLY A 18 13.26 -11.59 2.39
C GLY A 18 13.66 -13.06 2.27
N ARG A 19 13.10 -13.95 3.10
CA ARG A 19 13.36 -15.39 3.06
C ARG A 19 12.55 -16.12 1.99
N GLN A 20 11.47 -15.50 1.52
CA GLN A 20 10.61 -16.01 0.46
C GLN A 20 10.37 -14.91 -0.56
N ARG A 21 10.39 -15.24 -1.85
CA ARG A 21 9.94 -14.32 -2.89
C ARG A 21 8.42 -14.28 -2.91
N ALA A 22 7.85 -13.08 -3.00
CA ALA A 22 6.42 -12.92 -3.25
C ALA A 22 6.04 -13.65 -4.55
N ASN A 23 5.03 -14.52 -4.46
CA ASN A 23 4.52 -15.30 -5.59
C ASN A 23 3.11 -14.83 -5.96
N GLU A 24 2.51 -15.46 -6.98
CA GLU A 24 1.17 -15.15 -7.50
C GLU A 24 0.10 -15.04 -6.40
N GLU A 25 0.08 -15.97 -5.44
CA GLU A 25 -0.88 -15.98 -4.32
C GLU A 25 -0.83 -14.68 -3.50
N HIS A 26 0.38 -14.14 -3.26
CA HIS A 26 0.54 -12.88 -2.54
C HIS A 26 0.03 -11.69 -3.38
N PHE A 27 0.31 -11.71 -4.68
CA PHE A 27 -0.12 -10.63 -5.58
C PHE A 27 -1.63 -10.63 -5.81
N GLU A 28 -2.25 -11.79 -5.99
CA GLU A 28 -3.70 -11.92 -6.08
C GLU A 28 -4.37 -11.45 -4.79
N ALA A 29 -3.84 -11.85 -3.63
CA ALA A 29 -4.42 -11.46 -2.36
C ALA A 29 -4.29 -9.95 -2.10
N ILE A 30 -3.16 -9.32 -2.45
CA ILE A 30 -3.05 -7.86 -2.35
C ILE A 30 -3.94 -7.18 -3.39
N GLY A 31 -3.99 -7.67 -4.63
CA GLY A 31 -4.86 -7.09 -5.67
C GLY A 31 -6.35 -7.15 -5.31
N ALA A 32 -6.77 -8.17 -4.55
CA ALA A 32 -8.14 -8.30 -4.05
C ALA A 32 -8.44 -7.37 -2.87
N VAL A 33 -7.50 -7.22 -1.93
CA VAL A 33 -7.72 -6.45 -0.69
C VAL A 33 -7.42 -4.96 -0.87
N TRP A 34 -6.37 -4.65 -1.64
CA TRP A 34 -5.89 -3.29 -1.90
C TRP A 34 -5.57 -3.09 -3.40
N PRO A 35 -6.60 -3.09 -4.26
CA PRO A 35 -6.42 -2.92 -5.70
C PRO A 35 -5.68 -1.61 -6.07
N GLU A 36 -5.77 -0.57 -5.24
CA GLU A 36 -5.13 0.73 -5.41
C GLU A 36 -3.59 0.67 -5.39
N TYR A 37 -2.99 -0.36 -4.79
CA TYR A 37 -1.52 -0.50 -4.73
C TYR A 37 -0.97 -1.46 -5.79
N SER A 38 -1.83 -2.08 -6.61
CA SER A 38 -1.43 -3.15 -7.55
C SER A 38 -0.39 -2.68 -8.56
N LEU A 39 -0.61 -1.50 -9.18
CA LEU A 39 0.32 -0.96 -10.17
C LEU A 39 1.69 -0.66 -9.54
N TRP A 40 1.69 -0.08 -8.34
CA TRP A 40 2.91 0.24 -7.61
C TRP A 40 3.68 -1.01 -7.22
N LEU A 41 3.00 -2.05 -6.71
CA LEU A 41 3.64 -3.31 -6.35
C LEU A 41 4.27 -4.04 -7.54
N LEU A 42 3.62 -3.99 -8.70
CA LEU A 42 4.09 -4.69 -9.90
C LEU A 42 5.19 -3.93 -10.64
N THR A 43 5.10 -2.60 -10.69
CA THR A 43 5.93 -1.78 -11.59
C THR A 43 6.83 -0.77 -10.89
N GLY A 44 6.64 -0.57 -9.58
CA GLY A 44 7.26 0.53 -8.82
C GLY A 44 6.72 1.92 -9.17
N LYS A 45 5.71 2.01 -10.06
CA LYS A 45 5.11 3.27 -10.50
C LYS A 45 3.73 3.43 -9.89
N ALA A 46 3.43 4.63 -9.41
CA ALA A 46 2.09 5.01 -9.00
C ALA A 46 1.48 6.00 -10.01
N ARG A 47 0.15 5.98 -10.11
CA ARG A 47 -0.67 6.86 -10.94
C ARG A 47 -1.90 7.33 -10.14
N PRO A 48 -1.72 8.25 -9.17
CA PRO A 48 -2.80 8.68 -8.30
C PRO A 48 -4.03 9.20 -9.05
N GLU A 49 -3.82 9.78 -10.23
CA GLU A 49 -4.87 10.27 -11.12
C GLU A 49 -5.80 9.15 -11.64
N ALA A 50 -5.30 7.91 -11.69
CA ALA A 50 -6.04 6.73 -12.11
C ALA A 50 -6.51 5.87 -10.91
N GLY A 51 -6.44 6.39 -9.69
CA GLY A 51 -6.76 5.65 -8.47
C GLY A 51 -5.72 4.59 -8.07
N GLN A 52 -4.55 4.60 -8.71
CA GLN A 52 -3.44 3.70 -8.38
C GLN A 52 -2.38 4.48 -7.61
N THR A 53 -2.24 4.24 -6.32
CA THR A 53 -1.38 5.04 -5.45
C THR A 53 -0.24 4.19 -4.87
N SER A 54 0.61 4.83 -4.08
CA SER A 54 1.58 4.15 -3.23
C SER A 54 1.46 4.64 -1.78
N PRO A 55 1.91 3.85 -0.80
CA PRO A 55 1.91 4.28 0.60
C PRO A 55 2.62 5.62 0.83
N GLU A 56 3.71 5.89 0.11
CA GLU A 56 4.47 7.14 0.21
C GLU A 56 3.65 8.35 -0.26
N LEU A 57 2.89 8.18 -1.34
CA LEU A 57 2.04 9.25 -1.88
C LEU A 57 0.86 9.55 -0.96
N GLU A 58 0.30 8.53 -0.32
CA GLU A 58 -0.75 8.73 0.68
C GLU A 58 -0.23 9.42 1.93
N GLN A 59 0.95 9.04 2.42
CA GLN A 59 1.60 9.73 3.54
C GLN A 59 1.86 11.20 3.23
N LEU A 60 2.35 11.51 2.02
CA LEU A 60 2.57 12.88 1.58
C LEU A 60 1.26 13.68 1.56
N LYS A 61 0.19 13.09 1.02
CA LYS A 61 -1.14 13.71 0.99
C LYS A 61 -1.68 13.98 2.40
N ALA A 62 -1.52 13.03 3.32
CA ALA A 62 -1.91 13.20 4.71
C ALA A 62 -1.12 14.32 5.41
N LEU A 63 0.19 14.39 5.17
CA LEU A 63 1.04 15.45 5.71
C LEU A 63 0.61 16.83 5.21
N GLN A 64 0.37 16.97 3.90
CA GLN A 64 -0.12 18.23 3.30
C GLN A 64 -1.44 18.67 3.92
N GLN A 65 -2.39 17.75 4.09
CA GLN A 65 -3.67 18.05 4.73
C GLN A 65 -3.51 18.54 6.17
N ASN A 66 -2.61 17.92 6.94
CA ASN A 66 -2.35 18.33 8.32
C ASN A 66 -1.71 19.72 8.38
N LEU A 67 -0.75 20.01 7.49
CA LEU A 67 -0.13 21.34 7.39
C LEU A 67 -1.17 22.42 7.04
N THR A 68 -2.03 22.16 6.06
CA THR A 68 -3.09 23.11 5.66
C THR A 68 -4.08 23.34 6.80
N LYS A 69 -4.48 22.28 7.52
CA LYS A 69 -5.40 22.41 8.66
C LYS A 69 -4.81 23.24 9.80
N ASN A 70 -3.53 23.03 10.13
CA ASN A 70 -2.88 23.82 11.17
C ASN A 70 -2.82 25.30 10.79
N TYR A 71 -2.49 25.62 9.54
CA TYR A 71 -2.42 27.00 9.06
C TYR A 71 -3.78 27.73 9.14
N LEU A 72 -4.89 27.03 8.90
CA LEU A 72 -6.24 27.59 8.99
C LEU A 72 -6.75 27.72 10.43
N ASN A 73 -6.14 27.02 11.39
CA ASN A 73 -6.53 27.08 12.81
C ASN A 73 -5.72 28.15 13.58
N ASP A 74 -4.65 28.68 12.99
CA ASP A 74 -3.80 29.72 13.56
C ASP A 74 -4.23 31.15 13.15
N GLU A 75 -5.30 31.30 12.33
CA GLU A 75 -6.02 32.57 12.01
C GLU A 75 -7.32 32.70 12.82
#